data_AF-A0AAW6LW98-F1
#
_entry.id   AF-A0AAW6LW98-F1
#
_cell.length_a   1.000
_cell.length_b   1.000
_cell.length_c   1.000
_cell.angle_alpha   90.00
_cell.angle_beta   90.00
_cell.angle_gamma   90.00
#
_symmetry.space_group_name_H-M   'P 1'
#
loop_
_entity.id
_entity.type
_entity.pdbx_description
1 polymer ?
#
loop_
_entity_poly.entity_id
_entity_poly.type
_entity_poly.pdbx_seq_one_letter_code
_entity_poly.pdbx_strand_id
1 'polypeptide(L)'
;MSRRRGAVALIVTAATAAILGLSGCTQQPVFPHNRCGGTSWSEGDDKGSSTGNTELKASGPITQPTKDGTTTFTSPFGPRWGTEHKGVDFAGPVGTPIYAALDGVAVKAGPASGFGNWIVLDSLVGGKPVSTVYGHMFDDGVLVTEGQQVKAGDHIANIGNNGQSTGAHLHFEYWDGGRLQGGTAVDPMTKLGGAPFPAGEAGSDSPAIELAASSSSIDCAGFGVAGGGDLKAGSVPPEMEPWFRKAGSLCPQIKPSLLAADAKAESGLTRGLTSGSGAQGITQFMPRTFASYGQDDDRNGKISIWDDGDAIMAQGRYFCSIAAQVDGWIADGSVRGDPKSLYIASYNAGEGAVKNAGGMPSGGDYTTQTQPYVAKVLAYEAEFASPGGSGELIVSPGSVSGSQVVDAARQFLGTPYVWGGGNITGTTGGGFDCSGLTSYAIYQGSGNKITLPRTSEQQWNVGVEIPIDQAQAGDLVFGSWAGTGPGHVGVAIGGGQMIHAPTTGDVVKQAPLQNDMKARRVL
;
A
#
# COMPACT_ATOMS: atom_id res chain seq x y z
N MET A 1 -14.65 76.28 14.64
CA MET A 1 -13.34 76.07 15.31
C MET A 1 -13.42 76.54 16.76
N SER A 2 -13.20 75.68 17.75
CA SER A 2 -12.51 75.99 19.03
C SER A 2 -12.55 74.78 19.96
N ARG A 3 -11.44 74.46 20.63
CA ARG A 3 -11.37 73.43 21.67
C ARG A 3 -11.84 74.01 23.00
N ARG A 4 -12.55 73.23 23.83
CA ARG A 4 -12.65 73.49 25.27
C ARG A 4 -12.34 72.23 26.07
N ARG A 5 -11.37 72.35 26.98
CA ARG A 5 -11.14 71.42 28.10
C ARG A 5 -12.00 71.89 29.28
N GLY A 6 -12.48 70.95 30.09
CA GLY A 6 -13.10 71.21 31.39
C GLY A 6 -13.07 69.93 32.21
N ALA A 7 -12.31 69.93 33.30
CA ALA A 7 -12.34 68.86 34.31
C ALA A 7 -13.46 69.13 35.33
N VAL A 8 -13.82 68.14 36.16
CA VAL A 8 -14.11 68.30 37.61
C VAL A 8 -14.55 66.97 38.28
N ALA A 9 -14.17 66.83 39.55
CA ALA A 9 -14.70 65.98 40.63
C ALA A 9 -14.65 64.43 40.58
N LEU A 10 -13.82 63.93 41.50
CA LEU A 10 -13.90 62.64 42.19
C LEU A 10 -14.89 62.76 43.38
N ILE A 11 -15.79 61.78 43.61
CA ILE A 11 -16.44 61.55 44.91
C ILE A 11 -16.45 60.04 45.23
N VAL A 12 -16.22 59.74 46.50
CA VAL A 12 -16.06 58.41 47.10
C VAL A 12 -17.41 57.87 47.60
N THR A 13 -17.63 56.56 47.54
CA THR A 13 -18.32 55.80 48.59
C THR A 13 -17.96 54.32 48.51
N ALA A 14 -17.81 53.68 49.65
CA ALA A 14 -17.58 52.24 49.77
C ALA A 14 -18.41 51.70 50.94
N ALA A 15 -19.13 50.59 50.72
CA ALA A 15 -19.53 49.64 51.77
C ALA A 15 -20.05 48.33 51.16
N THR A 16 -19.40 47.24 51.56
CA THR A 16 -19.79 45.82 51.61
C THR A 16 -21.24 45.55 52.06
N ALA A 17 -21.90 44.41 51.78
CA ALA A 17 -21.56 43.21 50.98
C ALA A 17 -22.82 42.31 50.82
N ALA A 18 -22.84 41.39 49.84
CA ALA A 18 -23.34 40.00 49.98
C ALA A 18 -23.24 39.18 48.67
N ILE A 19 -22.47 38.09 48.74
CA ILE A 19 -22.55 36.79 48.03
C ILE A 19 -23.56 36.65 46.86
N LEU A 20 -23.05 36.32 45.67
CA LEU A 20 -23.42 35.12 44.89
C LEU A 20 -22.43 34.94 43.72
N GLY A 21 -21.85 33.74 43.61
CA GLY A 21 -20.83 33.45 42.59
C GLY A 21 -21.45 33.19 41.22
N LEU A 22 -20.93 33.84 40.18
CA LEU A 22 -21.26 33.56 38.78
C LEU A 22 -20.02 33.03 38.06
N SER A 23 -19.78 31.72 38.19
CA SER A 23 -18.90 31.00 37.27
C SER A 23 -19.52 30.99 35.88
N GLY A 24 -18.70 31.20 34.85
CA GLY A 24 -19.19 31.40 33.48
C GLY A 24 -19.91 30.19 32.92
N CYS A 25 -21.08 30.42 32.31
CA CYS A 25 -21.76 29.42 31.50
C CYS A 25 -21.08 29.31 30.13
N THR A 26 -20.26 28.28 29.95
CA THR A 26 -19.93 27.76 28.62
C THR A 26 -21.21 27.23 27.98
N GLN A 27 -21.62 27.78 26.83
CA GLN A 27 -22.69 27.19 26.04
C GLN A 27 -22.19 25.87 25.43
N GLN A 28 -22.57 24.74 26.02
CA GLN A 28 -22.39 23.44 25.40
C GLN A 28 -23.36 23.29 24.21
N PRO A 29 -22.90 22.84 23.03
CA PRO A 29 -23.79 22.52 21.93
C PRO A 29 -24.60 21.27 22.24
N VAL A 30 -25.92 21.33 22.01
CA VAL A 30 -26.85 20.21 22.22
C VAL A 30 -26.79 19.26 21.02
N PHE A 31 -26.41 18.00 21.25
CA PHE A 31 -26.52 16.95 20.24
C PHE A 31 -27.96 16.43 20.14
N PRO A 32 -28.57 16.37 18.95
CA PRO A 32 -29.91 15.80 18.79
C PRO A 32 -29.86 14.26 18.86
N HIS A 33 -30.57 13.69 19.84
CA HIS A 33 -30.63 12.23 20.00
C HIS A 33 -31.32 11.52 18.82
N ASN A 34 -30.79 10.35 18.50
CA ASN A 34 -31.25 9.46 17.43
C ASN A 34 -32.71 9.01 17.68
N ARG A 35 -33.60 9.15 16.68
CA ARG A 35 -35.02 8.74 16.79
C ARG A 35 -35.26 7.38 16.15
N CYS A 36 -35.39 6.32 16.95
CA CYS A 36 -36.13 5.10 16.57
C CYS A 36 -36.48 4.21 17.79
N GLY A 37 -37.73 4.26 18.25
CA GLY A 37 -38.34 3.36 19.26
C GLY A 37 -37.85 3.51 20.72
N GLY A 38 -38.67 3.39 21.77
CA GLY A 38 -40.13 3.24 21.86
C GLY A 38 -40.56 2.79 23.28
N THR A 39 -41.51 3.50 23.90
CA THR A 39 -42.25 3.16 25.16
C THR A 39 -41.43 2.87 26.44
N SER A 40 -41.33 3.79 27.42
CA SER A 40 -42.36 4.15 28.44
C SER A 40 -42.38 3.28 29.73
N TRP A 41 -41.70 3.76 30.79
CA TRP A 41 -41.90 3.53 32.26
C TRP A 41 -41.85 2.06 32.79
N SER A 42 -41.27 1.70 33.95
CA SER A 42 -41.27 2.35 35.28
C SER A 42 -40.03 1.98 36.13
N GLU A 43 -39.90 2.59 37.32
CA GLU A 43 -38.76 2.47 38.27
C GLU A 43 -38.59 1.08 38.92
N GLY A 44 -37.33 0.69 39.24
CA GLY A 44 -37.03 -0.45 40.11
C GLY A 44 -35.61 -1.04 40.01
N ASP A 45 -34.81 -0.80 41.06
CA ASP A 45 -33.63 -1.56 41.55
C ASP A 45 -32.29 -1.59 40.78
N ASP A 46 -31.21 -1.49 41.58
CA ASP A 46 -29.80 -1.46 41.17
C ASP A 46 -29.31 -2.74 40.47
N LYS A 47 -28.70 -2.57 39.28
CA LYS A 47 -27.40 -3.20 38.92
C LYS A 47 -26.80 -2.58 37.66
N GLY A 48 -25.48 -2.46 37.67
CA GLY A 48 -24.73 -1.58 36.77
C GLY A 48 -24.90 -1.84 35.27
N SER A 49 -25.09 -0.75 34.52
CA SER A 49 -24.76 -0.64 33.11
C SER A 49 -24.31 0.80 32.83
N SER A 50 -23.07 0.99 32.38
CA SER A 50 -22.52 2.32 32.12
C SER A 50 -23.01 2.85 30.77
N THR A 51 -24.02 3.72 30.78
CA THR A 51 -24.40 4.52 29.62
C THR A 51 -23.27 5.49 29.27
N GLY A 52 -22.46 5.14 28.25
CA GLY A 52 -21.32 5.95 27.81
C GLY A 52 -21.76 7.27 27.20
N ASN A 53 -21.38 8.38 27.84
CA ASN A 53 -21.74 9.73 27.40
C ASN A 53 -21.04 10.10 26.08
N THR A 54 -21.80 10.35 25.01
CA THR A 54 -21.29 10.71 23.66
C THR A 54 -20.99 12.20 23.54
N GLU A 55 -20.22 12.73 24.49
CA GLU A 55 -19.77 14.13 24.48
C GLU A 55 -18.42 14.23 23.76
N LEU A 56 -18.34 15.06 22.72
CA LEU A 56 -17.08 15.30 22.02
C LEU A 56 -16.05 15.89 22.99
N LYS A 57 -14.84 15.33 22.98
CA LYS A 57 -13.71 15.83 23.78
C LYS A 57 -12.84 16.73 22.90
N ALA A 58 -12.18 17.70 23.53
CA ALA A 58 -11.18 18.51 22.85
C ALA A 58 -10.02 17.61 22.38
N SER A 59 -9.70 17.67 21.08
CA SER A 59 -8.62 16.88 20.50
C SER A 59 -7.25 17.44 20.84
N GLY A 60 -6.27 16.55 20.90
CA GLY A 60 -4.85 16.91 20.80
C GLY A 60 -4.49 17.48 19.42
N PRO A 61 -3.20 17.79 19.19
CA PRO A 61 -2.69 18.22 17.90
C PRO A 61 -3.06 17.22 16.79
N ILE A 62 -3.32 17.73 15.58
CA ILE A 62 -3.60 16.89 14.42
C ILE A 62 -2.37 16.05 14.06
N THR A 63 -2.57 14.79 13.70
CA THR A 63 -1.54 13.87 13.17
C THR A 63 -1.79 13.59 11.70
N GLN A 64 -0.78 13.08 10.99
CA GLN A 64 -0.99 12.53 9.65
C GLN A 64 -1.98 11.33 9.71
N PRO A 65 -2.84 11.14 8.70
CA PRO A 65 -3.79 10.04 8.66
C PRO A 65 -3.17 8.72 8.17
N THR A 66 -1.89 8.72 7.82
CA THR A 66 -1.09 7.56 7.39
C THR A 66 0.29 7.64 8.03
N LYS A 67 1.11 6.58 7.98
CA LYS A 67 2.51 6.61 8.49
C LYS A 67 3.47 7.13 7.42
N ASP A 68 4.61 7.67 7.85
CA ASP A 68 5.63 8.16 6.93
C ASP A 68 6.11 7.03 6.00
N GLY A 69 6.39 7.37 4.75
CA GLY A 69 6.75 6.42 3.69
C GLY A 69 5.67 5.40 3.28
N THR A 70 4.50 5.36 3.93
CA THR A 70 3.43 4.40 3.56
C THR A 70 2.51 4.88 2.44
N THR A 71 2.46 6.18 2.19
CA THR A 71 1.63 6.81 1.15
C THR A 71 2.30 8.01 0.50
N THR A 72 1.98 8.27 -0.75
CA THR A 72 2.41 9.46 -1.51
C THR A 72 1.23 10.41 -1.70
N PHE A 73 1.42 11.70 -1.43
CA PHE A 73 0.44 12.73 -1.80
C PHE A 73 0.34 12.83 -3.33
N THR A 74 -0.83 12.56 -3.90
CA THR A 74 -1.03 12.54 -5.37
C THR A 74 -2.00 13.61 -5.86
N SER A 75 -2.71 14.29 -4.96
CA SER A 75 -3.96 14.96 -5.33
C SER A 75 -4.33 16.10 -4.34
N PRO A 76 -4.27 17.38 -4.74
CA PRO A 76 -4.62 18.52 -3.87
C PRO A 76 -6.13 18.80 -3.74
N PHE A 77 -6.49 19.54 -2.70
CA PHE A 77 -7.82 20.16 -2.58
C PHE A 77 -8.07 21.18 -3.72
N GLY A 78 -9.33 21.33 -4.15
CA GLY A 78 -9.75 22.45 -5.02
C GLY A 78 -10.57 22.07 -6.27
N PRO A 79 -10.91 23.06 -7.12
CA PRO A 79 -11.74 22.85 -8.31
C PRO A 79 -11.07 21.99 -9.39
N ARG A 80 -11.79 21.01 -9.93
CA ARG A 80 -11.36 20.12 -11.02
C ARG A 80 -12.48 19.85 -12.00
N TRP A 81 -12.28 20.18 -13.28
CA TRP A 81 -13.24 19.90 -14.36
C TRP A 81 -14.70 20.32 -14.04
N GLY A 82 -14.88 21.43 -13.33
CA GLY A 82 -16.19 21.95 -12.91
C GLY A 82 -16.77 21.37 -11.61
N THR A 83 -16.07 20.45 -10.94
CA THR A 83 -16.47 19.85 -9.65
C THR A 83 -15.42 20.12 -8.57
N GLU A 84 -15.84 20.38 -7.33
CA GLU A 84 -14.91 20.66 -6.23
C GLU A 84 -14.35 19.37 -5.62
N HIS A 85 -13.02 19.23 -5.58
CA HIS A 85 -12.34 18.19 -4.82
C HIS A 85 -12.17 18.63 -3.36
N LYS A 86 -13.00 18.07 -2.48
CA LYS A 86 -13.18 18.55 -1.09
C LYS A 86 -12.17 17.99 -0.08
N GLY A 87 -11.17 17.25 -0.55
CA GLY A 87 -10.14 16.62 0.25
C GLY A 87 -8.81 16.55 -0.50
N VAL A 88 -7.93 15.68 -0.02
CA VAL A 88 -6.65 15.34 -0.63
C VAL A 88 -6.51 13.83 -0.73
N ASP A 89 -5.78 13.35 -1.73
CA ASP A 89 -5.54 11.92 -1.90
C ASP A 89 -4.10 11.56 -1.57
N PHE A 90 -3.97 10.55 -0.72
CA PHE A 90 -2.73 9.88 -0.36
C PHE A 90 -2.76 8.47 -0.97
N ALA A 91 -2.13 8.31 -2.14
CA ALA A 91 -2.02 7.02 -2.80
C ALA A 91 -1.15 6.07 -1.97
N GLY A 92 -1.59 4.82 -1.85
CA GLY A 92 -0.88 3.78 -1.12
C GLY A 92 -1.46 2.40 -1.40
N PRO A 93 -0.74 1.32 -1.08
CA PRO A 93 -1.24 -0.04 -1.27
C PRO A 93 -2.59 -0.27 -0.58
N VAL A 94 -3.45 -1.09 -1.20
CA VAL A 94 -4.62 -1.64 -0.52
C VAL A 94 -4.16 -2.35 0.75
N GLY A 95 -4.88 -2.16 1.86
CA GLY A 95 -4.50 -2.69 3.17
C GLY A 95 -3.61 -1.75 4.00
N THR A 96 -3.11 -0.64 3.45
CA THR A 96 -2.30 0.33 4.20
C THR A 96 -3.11 0.94 5.36
N PRO A 97 -2.61 0.90 6.61
CA PRO A 97 -3.32 1.46 7.76
C PRO A 97 -3.62 2.96 7.64
N ILE A 98 -4.90 3.30 7.81
CA ILE A 98 -5.42 4.65 7.97
C ILE A 98 -5.65 4.91 9.46
N TYR A 99 -5.09 6.01 9.95
CA TYR A 99 -5.16 6.42 11.34
C TYR A 99 -6.07 7.64 11.51
N ALA A 100 -6.73 7.74 12.66
CA ALA A 100 -7.47 8.93 13.04
C ALA A 100 -6.50 10.13 13.17
N ALA A 101 -6.76 11.21 12.45
CA ALA A 101 -5.96 12.44 12.52
C ALA A 101 -6.24 13.29 13.77
N LEU A 102 -7.36 13.05 14.45
CA LEU A 102 -7.84 13.77 15.64
C LEU A 102 -8.52 12.79 16.61
N ASP A 103 -8.55 13.12 17.91
CA ASP A 103 -9.50 12.49 18.84
C ASP A 103 -10.93 12.86 18.44
N GLY A 104 -11.84 11.90 18.45
CA GLY A 104 -13.20 12.12 17.98
C GLY A 104 -14.16 10.96 18.23
N VAL A 105 -15.37 11.10 17.67
CA VAL A 105 -16.39 10.05 17.62
C VAL A 105 -16.70 9.74 16.16
N ALA A 106 -16.69 8.45 15.79
CA ALA A 106 -17.14 8.00 14.49
C ALA A 106 -18.66 8.20 14.35
N VAL A 107 -19.09 9.28 13.70
CA VAL A 107 -20.51 9.59 13.47
C VAL A 107 -21.06 8.91 12.21
N LYS A 108 -20.18 8.49 11.30
CA LYS A 108 -20.46 7.57 10.20
C LYS A 108 -19.30 6.58 10.04
N ALA A 109 -19.60 5.32 9.76
CA ALA A 109 -18.64 4.29 9.40
C ALA A 109 -19.34 3.22 8.54
N GLY A 110 -18.98 3.09 7.26
CA GLY A 110 -19.64 2.19 6.31
C GLY A 110 -20.02 2.86 4.98
N PRO A 111 -21.03 2.35 4.26
CA PRO A 111 -21.27 2.74 2.86
C PRO A 111 -21.67 4.21 2.64
N ALA A 112 -21.09 4.83 1.61
CA ALA A 112 -21.44 6.17 1.15
C ALA A 112 -21.28 6.34 -0.37
N SER A 113 -22.28 6.97 -1.00
CA SER A 113 -22.27 7.29 -2.44
C SER A 113 -21.07 8.15 -2.80
N GLY A 114 -20.32 7.75 -3.83
CA GLY A 114 -19.06 8.37 -4.24
C GLY A 114 -17.83 7.75 -3.55
N PHE A 115 -17.93 7.41 -2.26
CA PHE A 115 -16.79 6.96 -1.45
C PHE A 115 -16.63 5.43 -1.41
N GLY A 116 -17.67 4.66 -1.72
CA GLY A 116 -17.65 3.22 -1.44
C GLY A 116 -17.99 3.05 0.04
N ASN A 117 -16.97 2.90 0.89
CA ASN A 117 -17.11 3.19 2.32
C ASN A 117 -16.39 4.47 2.72
N TRP A 118 -16.89 5.08 3.78
CA TRP A 118 -16.25 6.20 4.47
C TRP A 118 -16.27 6.04 5.99
N ILE A 119 -15.43 6.80 6.66
CA ILE A 119 -15.53 7.11 8.09
C ILE A 119 -15.61 8.62 8.21
N VAL A 120 -16.52 9.12 9.05
CA VAL A 120 -16.57 10.52 9.46
C VAL A 120 -16.35 10.57 10.96
N LEU A 121 -15.25 11.19 11.40
CA LEU A 121 -14.99 11.47 12.80
C LEU A 121 -15.36 12.92 13.09
N ASP A 122 -16.28 13.14 14.03
CA ASP A 122 -16.53 14.48 14.60
C ASP A 122 -15.59 14.72 15.80
N SER A 123 -15.01 15.91 15.87
CA SER A 123 -13.99 16.32 16.84
C SER A 123 -14.19 17.77 17.31
N LEU A 124 -13.54 18.15 18.41
CA LEU A 124 -13.44 19.54 18.86
C LEU A 124 -12.00 20.03 18.80
N VAL A 125 -11.71 21.02 17.94
CA VAL A 125 -10.39 21.65 17.83
C VAL A 125 -10.50 23.11 18.28
N GLY A 126 -9.76 23.49 19.31
CA GLY A 126 -9.83 24.85 19.89
C GLY A 126 -11.23 25.26 20.36
N GLY A 127 -12.05 24.30 20.80
CA GLY A 127 -13.45 24.52 21.20
C GLY A 127 -14.43 24.69 20.03
N LYS A 128 -14.01 24.49 18.78
CA LYS A 128 -14.87 24.54 17.58
C LYS A 128 -15.13 23.13 17.04
N PRO A 129 -16.36 22.80 16.63
CA PRO A 129 -16.66 21.51 16.02
C PRO A 129 -16.03 21.41 14.63
N VAL A 130 -15.41 20.27 14.35
CA VAL A 130 -14.83 19.93 13.05
C VAL A 130 -15.12 18.47 12.74
N SER A 131 -15.02 18.06 11.46
CA SER A 131 -14.97 16.65 11.09
C SER A 131 -13.74 16.34 10.26
N THR A 132 -13.22 15.12 10.39
CA THR A 132 -12.33 14.50 9.39
C THR A 132 -13.05 13.36 8.68
N VAL A 133 -12.79 13.22 7.39
CA VAL A 133 -13.42 12.18 6.54
C VAL A 133 -12.33 11.34 5.91
N TYR A 134 -12.54 10.01 5.89
CA TYR A 134 -11.63 9.02 5.33
C TYR A 134 -12.44 8.19 4.33
N GLY A 135 -11.96 8.04 3.10
CA GLY A 135 -12.71 7.46 1.99
C GLY A 135 -12.03 6.30 1.26
N HIS A 136 -12.82 5.61 0.44
CA HIS A 136 -12.43 4.55 -0.50
C HIS A 136 -12.01 3.20 0.09
N MET A 137 -12.28 2.97 1.39
CA MET A 137 -12.11 1.66 2.02
C MET A 137 -13.05 0.59 1.45
N PHE A 138 -12.57 -0.66 1.40
CA PHE A 138 -13.42 -1.84 1.22
C PHE A 138 -14.21 -2.16 2.51
N ASP A 139 -15.15 -3.11 2.46
CA ASP A 139 -16.05 -3.44 3.59
C ASP A 139 -15.28 -4.01 4.79
N ASP A 140 -14.24 -4.80 4.54
CA ASP A 140 -13.28 -5.32 5.52
C ASP A 140 -12.21 -4.30 5.93
N GLY A 141 -12.15 -3.16 5.23
CA GLY A 141 -11.23 -2.05 5.50
C GLY A 141 -11.76 -1.01 6.49
N VAL A 142 -12.95 -1.19 7.06
CA VAL A 142 -13.53 -0.29 8.08
C VAL A 142 -13.42 -0.95 9.46
N LEU A 143 -12.57 -0.42 10.33
CA LEU A 143 -12.22 -1.04 11.62
C LEU A 143 -12.94 -0.41 12.83
N VAL A 144 -13.83 0.56 12.59
CA VAL A 144 -14.58 1.28 13.63
C VAL A 144 -16.07 1.28 13.34
N THR A 145 -16.87 1.47 14.38
CA THR A 145 -18.35 1.47 14.31
C THR A 145 -18.95 2.83 14.66
N GLU A 146 -20.17 3.11 14.18
CA GLU A 146 -20.86 4.36 14.53
C GLU A 146 -21.08 4.48 16.05
N GLY A 147 -20.67 5.62 16.62
CA GLY A 147 -20.67 5.90 18.05
C GLY A 147 -19.33 5.59 18.77
N GLN A 148 -18.37 4.95 18.12
CA GLN A 148 -17.07 4.64 18.71
C GLN A 148 -16.22 5.90 18.94
N GLN A 149 -15.69 6.06 20.16
CA GLN A 149 -14.66 7.04 20.48
C GLN A 149 -13.29 6.54 20.00
N VAL A 150 -12.51 7.42 19.38
CA VAL A 150 -11.14 7.16 18.90
C VAL A 150 -10.21 8.31 19.30
N LYS A 151 -8.91 8.04 19.33
CA LYS A 151 -7.84 9.00 19.58
C LYS A 151 -7.02 9.28 18.32
N ALA A 152 -6.39 10.44 18.26
CA ALA A 152 -5.42 10.72 17.20
C ALA A 152 -4.30 9.66 17.24
N GLY A 153 -4.05 9.01 16.10
CA GLY A 153 -3.14 7.87 15.97
C GLY A 153 -3.76 6.48 16.14
N ASP A 154 -5.05 6.35 16.46
CA ASP A 154 -5.74 5.05 16.44
C ASP A 154 -5.87 4.52 14.99
N HIS A 155 -5.63 3.23 14.77
CA HIS A 155 -5.84 2.58 13.47
C HIS A 155 -7.34 2.34 13.25
N ILE A 156 -7.96 3.12 12.36
CA ILE A 156 -9.42 3.15 12.16
C ILE A 156 -9.91 2.49 10.86
N ALA A 157 -9.03 2.34 9.87
CA ALA A 157 -9.36 1.83 8.55
C ALA A 157 -8.12 1.32 7.81
N ASN A 158 -8.33 0.71 6.65
CA ASN A 158 -7.29 0.36 5.69
C ASN A 158 -7.60 0.96 4.32
N ILE A 159 -6.58 1.45 3.60
CA ILE A 159 -6.72 1.95 2.23
C ILE A 159 -7.38 0.87 1.37
N GLY A 160 -8.38 1.27 0.59
CA GLY A 160 -9.03 0.44 -0.41
C GLY A 160 -9.01 1.11 -1.79
N ASN A 161 -9.89 0.63 -2.67
CA ASN A 161 -10.14 1.23 -3.96
C ASN A 161 -11.65 1.16 -4.30
N ASN A 162 -12.48 1.55 -3.34
CA ASN A 162 -13.94 1.39 -3.41
C ASN A 162 -14.66 2.67 -3.91
N GLY A 163 -15.90 2.56 -4.36
CA GLY A 163 -16.70 3.70 -4.82
C GLY A 163 -16.22 4.30 -6.15
N GLN A 164 -16.11 5.62 -6.23
CA GLN A 164 -15.66 6.36 -7.42
C GLN A 164 -14.13 6.58 -7.48
N SER A 165 -13.38 5.75 -6.73
CA SER A 165 -11.92 5.73 -6.77
C SER A 165 -11.39 5.22 -8.12
N THR A 166 -10.27 5.78 -8.60
CA THR A 166 -9.60 5.36 -9.84
C THR A 166 -8.28 4.60 -9.62
N GLY A 167 -7.89 4.38 -8.37
CA GLY A 167 -6.68 3.67 -7.95
C GLY A 167 -6.54 3.71 -6.43
N ALA A 168 -5.80 2.79 -5.80
CA ALA A 168 -5.78 2.67 -4.34
C ALA A 168 -5.21 3.93 -3.65
N HIS A 169 -6.03 4.57 -2.81
CA HIS A 169 -5.67 5.76 -2.03
C HIS A 169 -6.57 5.95 -0.81
N LEU A 170 -6.06 6.65 0.20
CA LEU A 170 -6.90 7.34 1.16
C LEU A 170 -7.33 8.67 0.55
N HIS A 171 -8.64 8.89 0.42
CA HIS A 171 -9.18 10.24 0.28
C HIS A 171 -9.46 10.83 1.66
N PHE A 172 -8.89 12.00 1.97
CA PHE A 172 -8.98 12.65 3.27
C PHE A 172 -9.58 14.06 3.17
N GLU A 173 -10.72 14.31 3.81
CA GLU A 173 -11.33 15.66 3.91
C GLU A 173 -11.22 16.24 5.33
N TYR A 174 -11.14 17.57 5.45
CA TYR A 174 -11.24 18.30 6.72
C TYR A 174 -12.36 19.35 6.62
N TRP A 175 -13.25 19.40 7.60
CA TRP A 175 -14.44 20.25 7.60
C TRP A 175 -14.57 21.10 8.85
N ASP A 176 -14.54 22.42 8.71
CA ASP A 176 -14.88 23.35 9.80
C ASP A 176 -16.41 23.43 9.95
N GLY A 177 -16.92 23.24 11.17
CA GLY A 177 -18.37 23.25 11.46
C GLY A 177 -19.09 21.91 11.29
N GLY A 178 -18.39 20.86 10.80
CA GLY A 178 -18.88 19.49 10.74
C GLY A 178 -19.45 19.05 9.38
N ARG A 179 -19.06 17.84 8.94
CA ARG A 179 -19.34 17.29 7.60
C ARG A 179 -20.83 17.03 7.33
N LEU A 180 -21.59 16.70 8.37
CA LEU A 180 -23.00 16.32 8.31
C LEU A 180 -23.93 17.47 8.75
N GLN A 181 -23.34 18.50 9.37
CA GLN A 181 -24.01 19.64 9.97
C GLN A 181 -24.03 20.87 9.03
N GLY A 182 -23.56 20.71 7.78
CA GLY A 182 -23.51 21.78 6.79
C GLY A 182 -22.28 22.69 6.90
N GLY A 183 -21.20 22.21 7.52
CA GLY A 183 -19.92 22.92 7.59
C GLY A 183 -19.22 23.07 6.23
N THR A 184 -18.02 23.64 6.25
CA THR A 184 -17.26 24.00 5.06
C THR A 184 -16.00 23.14 4.95
N ALA A 185 -15.82 22.49 3.80
CA ALA A 185 -14.57 21.80 3.46
C ALA A 185 -13.43 22.81 3.31
N VAL A 186 -12.27 22.51 3.88
CA VAL A 186 -11.06 23.34 3.79
C VAL A 186 -9.87 22.46 3.42
N ASP A 187 -8.89 23.02 2.71
CA ASP A 187 -7.70 22.29 2.28
C ASP A 187 -7.00 21.60 3.47
N PRO A 188 -7.00 20.26 3.53
CA PRO A 188 -6.39 19.51 4.63
C PRO A 188 -4.89 19.76 4.77
N MET A 189 -4.16 20.12 3.70
CA MET A 189 -2.73 20.42 3.79
C MET A 189 -2.44 21.66 4.65
N THR A 190 -3.41 22.58 4.79
CA THR A 190 -3.30 23.73 5.72
C THR A 190 -3.34 23.31 7.20
N LYS A 191 -3.78 22.08 7.49
CA LYS A 191 -3.81 21.49 8.84
C LYS A 191 -2.69 20.46 9.03
N LEU A 192 -2.38 19.69 7.98
CA LEU A 192 -1.36 18.63 7.99
C LEU A 192 0.08 19.12 7.76
N GLY A 193 0.28 20.36 7.31
CA GLY A 193 1.62 20.92 7.09
C GLY A 193 2.46 20.95 8.37
N GLY A 194 3.44 20.06 8.48
CA GLY A 194 4.28 19.90 9.68
C GLY A 194 3.63 19.09 10.82
N ALA A 195 2.46 18.49 10.60
CA ALA A 195 1.84 17.58 11.56
C ALA A 195 2.65 16.28 11.69
N PRO A 196 2.87 15.75 12.92
CA PRO A 196 3.63 14.53 13.12
C PRO A 196 2.90 13.32 12.55
N PHE A 197 3.68 12.34 12.06
CA PHE A 197 3.16 11.04 11.71
C PHE A 197 2.75 10.24 12.97
N PRO A 198 1.72 9.39 12.89
CA PRO A 198 1.25 8.61 14.03
C PRO A 198 2.34 7.63 14.48
N ALA A 199 2.78 7.79 15.73
CA ALA A 199 3.84 6.99 16.32
C ALA A 199 3.42 5.52 16.45
N GLY A 200 4.37 4.60 16.25
CA GLY A 200 4.30 3.30 16.93
C GLY A 200 4.67 3.51 18.40
N GLU A 201 3.91 2.91 19.32
CA GLU A 201 4.20 3.02 20.76
C GLU A 201 5.59 2.45 21.11
N ALA A 202 6.41 3.00 22.01
CA ALA A 202 6.58 4.36 22.54
C ALA A 202 7.93 4.40 23.31
N GLY A 203 8.69 5.52 23.34
CA GLY A 203 9.94 5.56 24.15
C GLY A 203 10.86 6.81 24.07
N SER A 204 10.55 7.84 24.86
CA SER A 204 11.41 8.91 25.44
C SER A 204 12.41 9.74 24.59
N ASP A 205 12.23 11.07 24.73
CA ASP A 205 13.22 12.17 24.80
C ASP A 205 13.82 12.84 23.53
N SER A 206 13.54 14.15 23.46
CA SER A 206 13.96 15.24 22.56
C SER A 206 15.48 15.58 22.60
N PRO A 207 16.06 16.44 21.72
CA PRO A 207 15.42 17.48 20.89
C PRO A 207 15.91 17.63 19.42
N ALA A 208 15.37 18.66 18.75
CA ALA A 208 15.47 18.95 17.32
C ALA A 208 16.89 19.24 16.77
N ILE A 209 17.08 18.90 15.49
CA ILE A 209 17.95 19.64 14.55
C ILE A 209 17.16 19.93 13.27
N GLU A 210 17.05 21.21 12.95
CA GLU A 210 16.59 21.76 11.68
C GLU A 210 17.80 21.88 10.74
N LEU A 211 17.77 21.31 9.53
CA LEU A 211 18.75 21.69 8.50
C LEU A 211 18.23 21.58 7.06
N ALA A 212 17.94 22.75 6.50
CA ALA A 212 18.13 23.21 5.12
C ALA A 212 17.92 22.21 3.94
N ALA A 213 16.99 22.58 3.07
CA ALA A 213 16.93 22.07 1.71
C ALA A 213 18.22 22.41 0.92
N SER A 214 18.75 21.42 0.20
CA SER A 214 19.64 21.64 -0.95
C SER A 214 18.99 21.05 -2.20
N SER A 215 18.51 21.93 -3.08
CA SER A 215 17.93 21.57 -4.36
C SER A 215 18.98 21.11 -5.37
N SER A 216 18.88 19.88 -5.88
CA SER A 216 19.57 19.45 -7.10
C SER A 216 18.81 18.30 -7.77
N SER A 217 18.32 18.55 -8.99
CA SER A 217 17.78 17.59 -9.98
C SER A 217 16.91 16.44 -9.43
N ILE A 218 15.59 16.64 -9.49
CA ILE A 218 14.61 15.55 -9.35
C ILE A 218 14.71 14.65 -10.58
N ASP A 219 15.35 13.49 -10.43
CA ASP A 219 15.15 12.37 -11.35
C ASP A 219 13.80 11.71 -11.02
N CYS A 220 12.86 11.78 -11.96
CA CYS A 220 11.54 11.16 -11.84
C CYS A 220 11.62 9.64 -12.04
N ALA A 221 12.06 8.91 -11.01
CA ALA A 221 11.89 7.46 -10.92
C ALA A 221 10.58 7.13 -10.15
N GLY A 222 9.60 6.58 -10.86
CA GLY A 222 8.23 6.38 -10.35
C GLY A 222 8.08 5.29 -9.27
N PHE A 223 7.06 5.45 -8.43
CA PHE A 223 6.76 4.62 -7.25
C PHE A 223 6.18 3.23 -7.62
N GLY A 224 6.54 2.19 -6.85
CA GLY A 224 5.80 0.90 -6.79
C GLY A 224 4.62 0.99 -5.79
N VAL A 225 3.78 -0.02 -5.55
CA VAL A 225 3.78 -1.46 -5.87
C VAL A 225 2.32 -1.95 -5.98
N ALA A 226 1.98 -3.06 -6.64
CA ALA A 226 2.77 -4.04 -7.40
C ALA A 226 2.15 -4.22 -8.81
N GLY A 227 2.78 -5.01 -9.70
CA GLY A 227 2.30 -5.14 -11.09
C GLY A 227 2.18 -3.80 -11.82
N GLY A 228 3.01 -2.80 -11.47
CA GLY A 228 2.92 -1.43 -12.01
C GLY A 228 4.27 -0.77 -12.29
N GLY A 229 5.30 -1.16 -11.53
CA GLY A 229 6.65 -0.61 -11.61
C GLY A 229 7.58 -1.30 -12.62
N ASP A 230 7.16 -2.41 -13.22
CA ASP A 230 8.06 -3.24 -14.04
C ASP A 230 8.15 -2.81 -15.51
N LEU A 231 7.29 -1.91 -15.99
CA LEU A 231 7.46 -1.34 -17.32
C LEU A 231 8.66 -0.38 -17.31
N LYS A 232 9.66 -0.69 -18.11
CA LYS A 232 10.80 0.19 -18.43
C LYS A 232 10.27 1.46 -19.08
N ALA A 233 10.57 2.62 -18.48
CA ALA A 233 10.10 3.91 -18.99
C ALA A 233 10.54 4.11 -20.45
N GLY A 234 9.61 4.56 -21.31
CA GLY A 234 9.86 4.77 -22.74
C GLY A 234 10.10 3.50 -23.56
N SER A 235 9.81 2.30 -23.04
CA SER A 235 9.86 1.05 -23.82
C SER A 235 8.65 0.87 -24.74
N VAL A 236 7.53 1.53 -24.43
CA VAL A 236 6.29 1.60 -25.23
C VAL A 236 6.03 3.04 -25.67
N PRO A 237 5.13 3.28 -26.66
CA PRO A 237 4.68 4.63 -26.98
C PRO A 237 4.17 5.38 -25.73
N PRO A 238 4.53 6.65 -25.49
CA PRO A 238 4.20 7.37 -24.25
C PRO A 238 2.71 7.41 -23.93
N GLU A 239 1.86 7.44 -24.95
CA GLU A 239 0.40 7.44 -24.83
C GLU A 239 -0.19 6.08 -24.41
N MET A 240 0.55 4.98 -24.61
CA MET A 240 0.18 3.63 -24.15
C MET A 240 0.75 3.28 -22.77
N GLU A 241 1.87 3.91 -22.37
CA GLU A 241 2.54 3.64 -21.09
C GLU A 241 1.63 3.72 -19.84
N PRO A 242 0.79 4.76 -19.64
CA PRO A 242 -0.10 4.81 -18.47
C PRO A 242 -1.13 3.68 -18.48
N TRP A 243 -1.58 3.24 -19.66
CA TRP A 243 -2.54 2.15 -19.80
C TRP A 243 -1.94 0.79 -19.48
N PHE A 244 -0.72 0.49 -19.96
CA PHE A 244 -0.04 -0.75 -19.58
C PHE A 244 0.25 -0.81 -18.08
N ARG A 245 0.61 0.31 -17.45
CA ARG A 245 0.79 0.42 -15.99
C ARG A 245 -0.53 0.24 -15.22
N LYS A 246 -1.64 0.81 -15.70
CA LYS A 246 -2.98 0.67 -15.11
C LYS A 246 -3.58 -0.73 -15.31
N ALA A 247 -3.29 -1.38 -16.44
CA ALA A 247 -3.79 -2.71 -16.76
C ALA A 247 -3.01 -3.82 -16.04
N GLY A 248 -1.70 -3.65 -15.87
CA GLY A 248 -0.87 -4.61 -15.13
C GLY A 248 -1.18 -4.67 -13.64
N SER A 249 -1.68 -3.58 -13.04
CA SER A 249 -2.00 -3.53 -11.61
C SER A 249 -3.38 -4.11 -11.26
N LEU A 250 -4.12 -4.65 -12.24
CA LEU A 250 -5.45 -5.23 -12.06
C LEU A 250 -5.45 -6.53 -11.24
N CYS A 251 -4.37 -7.31 -11.25
CA CYS A 251 -4.21 -8.54 -10.47
C CYS A 251 -2.73 -8.91 -10.29
N PRO A 252 -2.34 -9.62 -9.21
CA PRO A 252 -0.94 -9.88 -8.87
C PRO A 252 -0.21 -10.81 -9.86
N GLN A 253 -0.93 -11.61 -10.65
CA GLN A 253 -0.36 -12.52 -11.64
C GLN A 253 0.20 -11.83 -12.89
N ILE A 254 -0.25 -10.61 -13.18
CA ILE A 254 -0.01 -9.93 -14.46
C ILE A 254 0.90 -8.73 -14.25
N LYS A 255 1.68 -8.41 -15.29
CA LYS A 255 2.66 -7.32 -15.24
C LYS A 255 2.55 -6.43 -16.48
N PRO A 256 2.80 -5.12 -16.35
CA PRO A 256 2.86 -4.19 -17.47
C PRO A 256 3.84 -4.60 -18.55
N SER A 257 5.02 -5.15 -18.18
CA SER A 257 6.00 -5.68 -19.13
C SER A 257 5.44 -6.87 -19.94
N LEU A 258 4.69 -7.76 -19.29
CA LEU A 258 4.03 -8.92 -19.92
C LEU A 258 2.93 -8.47 -20.88
N LEU A 259 2.08 -7.52 -20.48
CA LEU A 259 1.03 -6.97 -21.36
C LEU A 259 1.61 -6.25 -22.58
N ALA A 260 2.68 -5.48 -22.40
CA ALA A 260 3.39 -4.82 -23.49
C ALA A 260 4.09 -5.83 -24.42
N ALA A 261 4.66 -6.91 -23.87
CA ALA A 261 5.26 -8.01 -24.63
C ALA A 261 4.24 -8.78 -25.46
N ASP A 262 3.07 -9.03 -24.89
CA ASP A 262 1.93 -9.66 -25.55
C ASP A 262 1.35 -8.76 -26.66
N ALA A 263 1.14 -7.47 -26.40
CA ALA A 263 0.70 -6.51 -27.41
C ALA A 263 1.74 -6.32 -28.55
N LYS A 264 3.04 -6.41 -28.23
CA LYS A 264 4.12 -6.46 -29.24
C LYS A 264 4.08 -7.78 -30.03
N ALA A 265 3.81 -8.91 -29.39
CA ALA A 265 3.65 -10.20 -30.06
C ALA A 265 2.46 -10.20 -31.02
N GLU A 266 1.37 -9.53 -30.67
CA GLU A 266 0.15 -9.43 -31.46
C GLU A 266 0.24 -8.45 -32.63
N SER A 267 0.60 -7.20 -32.37
CA SER A 267 0.56 -6.12 -33.38
C SER A 267 1.89 -5.42 -33.63
N GLY A 268 2.94 -5.77 -32.89
CA GLY A 268 4.16 -4.94 -32.82
C GLY A 268 3.88 -3.56 -32.22
N LEU A 269 2.86 -3.42 -31.38
CA LEU A 269 2.31 -2.14 -30.88
C LEU A 269 1.79 -1.21 -32.01
N THR A 270 1.37 -1.77 -33.14
CA THR A 270 0.90 -1.02 -34.32
C THR A 270 -0.62 -0.92 -34.36
N ARG A 271 -1.14 0.32 -34.37
CA ARG A 271 -2.58 0.60 -34.49
C ARG A 271 -3.15 0.24 -35.86
N GLY A 272 -4.46 0.03 -35.92
CA GLY A 272 -5.19 -0.14 -37.19
C GLY A 272 -5.04 -1.50 -37.88
N LEU A 273 -4.37 -2.47 -37.25
CA LEU A 273 -4.20 -3.81 -37.80
C LEU A 273 -5.46 -4.67 -37.62
N THR A 274 -5.78 -5.46 -38.65
CA THR A 274 -6.73 -6.57 -38.58
C THR A 274 -6.04 -7.85 -39.07
N SER A 275 -6.05 -8.93 -38.31
CA SER A 275 -5.50 -10.22 -38.74
C SER A 275 -6.35 -10.89 -39.83
N GLY A 276 -5.79 -11.90 -40.50
CA GLY A 276 -6.57 -12.75 -41.42
C GLY A 276 -7.70 -13.54 -40.74
N SER A 277 -7.67 -13.71 -39.41
CA SER A 277 -8.76 -14.32 -38.63
C SER A 277 -9.79 -13.30 -38.11
N GLY A 278 -9.58 -11.99 -38.34
CA GLY A 278 -10.49 -10.93 -37.90
C GLY A 278 -10.22 -10.37 -36.49
N ALA A 279 -9.04 -10.66 -35.93
CA ALA A 279 -8.56 -10.03 -34.70
C ALA A 279 -8.15 -8.57 -34.96
N GLN A 280 -8.39 -7.66 -34.01
CA GLN A 280 -8.35 -6.21 -34.25
C GLN A 280 -7.60 -5.44 -33.14
N GLY A 281 -7.05 -4.29 -33.52
CA GLY A 281 -6.42 -3.36 -32.57
C GLY A 281 -5.01 -3.76 -32.13
N ILE A 282 -4.42 -2.98 -31.22
CA ILE A 282 -3.04 -3.16 -30.76
C ILE A 282 -2.83 -4.45 -29.94
N THR A 283 -3.88 -5.00 -29.36
CA THR A 283 -3.88 -6.24 -28.57
C THR A 283 -4.51 -7.42 -29.32
N GLN A 284 -4.79 -7.26 -30.62
CA GLN A 284 -5.43 -8.24 -31.52
C GLN A 284 -6.56 -9.04 -30.85
N PHE A 285 -7.52 -8.34 -30.25
CA PHE A 285 -8.71 -9.00 -29.74
C PHE A 285 -9.60 -9.49 -30.89
N MET A 286 -10.18 -10.68 -30.73
CA MET A 286 -11.39 -11.01 -31.49
C MET A 286 -12.55 -10.13 -31.00
N PRO A 287 -13.37 -9.52 -31.87
CA PRO A 287 -14.42 -8.58 -31.47
C PRO A 287 -15.41 -9.11 -30.41
N ARG A 288 -15.69 -10.43 -30.43
CA ARG A 288 -16.52 -11.10 -29.41
C ARG A 288 -15.88 -11.13 -28.03
N THR A 289 -14.56 -11.34 -27.97
CA THR A 289 -13.79 -11.36 -26.72
C THR A 289 -13.68 -9.94 -26.17
N PHE A 290 -13.38 -8.95 -27.02
CA PHE A 290 -13.37 -7.54 -26.61
C PHE A 290 -14.74 -7.10 -26.08
N ALA A 291 -15.85 -7.51 -26.69
CA ALA A 291 -17.19 -7.20 -26.18
C ALA A 291 -17.49 -7.75 -24.76
N SER A 292 -16.64 -8.65 -24.22
CA SER A 292 -16.74 -9.19 -22.86
C SER A 292 -15.83 -8.48 -21.84
N TYR A 293 -14.77 -7.81 -22.30
CA TYR A 293 -13.72 -7.21 -21.44
C TYR A 293 -13.46 -5.71 -21.70
N GLY A 294 -13.97 -5.15 -22.78
CA GLY A 294 -13.89 -3.73 -23.13
C GLY A 294 -14.81 -2.88 -22.24
N GLN A 295 -14.28 -1.74 -21.79
CA GLN A 295 -14.97 -0.71 -21.02
C GLN A 295 -14.42 0.65 -21.49
N ASP A 296 -15.15 1.74 -21.26
CA ASP A 296 -14.77 3.13 -21.59
C ASP A 296 -13.78 3.62 -20.52
N ASP A 297 -12.51 3.20 -20.66
CA ASP A 297 -11.48 3.31 -19.62
C ASP A 297 -10.79 4.67 -19.57
N ASP A 298 -10.81 5.39 -20.70
CA ASP A 298 -10.36 6.78 -20.85
C ASP A 298 -11.49 7.80 -20.66
N ARG A 299 -12.75 7.34 -20.64
CA ARG A 299 -13.97 8.14 -20.51
C ARG A 299 -14.23 9.07 -21.70
N ASN A 300 -13.80 8.70 -22.90
CA ASN A 300 -14.13 9.41 -24.14
C ASN A 300 -15.60 9.20 -24.59
N GLY A 301 -16.32 8.26 -23.96
CA GLY A 301 -17.72 7.96 -24.22
C GLY A 301 -17.94 6.88 -25.29
N LYS A 302 -16.91 6.13 -25.67
CA LYS A 302 -16.97 5.07 -26.68
C LYS A 302 -16.06 3.88 -26.34
N ILE A 303 -16.68 2.77 -25.96
CA ILE A 303 -15.97 1.49 -25.84
C ILE A 303 -15.46 1.04 -27.22
N SER A 304 -14.14 1.02 -27.42
CA SER A 304 -13.53 0.85 -28.76
C SER A 304 -12.29 -0.05 -28.75
N ILE A 305 -12.31 -1.12 -29.56
CA ILE A 305 -11.15 -1.99 -29.81
C ILE A 305 -9.99 -1.26 -30.54
N TRP A 306 -10.28 -0.07 -31.08
CA TRP A 306 -9.32 0.80 -31.76
C TRP A 306 -8.83 1.94 -30.88
N ASP A 307 -9.34 2.07 -29.66
CA ASP A 307 -8.77 2.95 -28.64
C ASP A 307 -7.71 2.19 -27.83
N ASP A 308 -6.57 2.82 -27.54
CA ASP A 308 -5.48 2.14 -26.85
C ASP A 308 -5.79 1.90 -25.37
N GLY A 309 -6.49 2.82 -24.71
CA GLY A 309 -6.83 2.71 -23.29
C GLY A 309 -7.80 1.57 -23.05
N ASP A 310 -8.90 1.54 -23.82
CA ASP A 310 -9.88 0.46 -23.75
C ASP A 310 -9.27 -0.89 -24.13
N ALA A 311 -8.45 -0.94 -25.20
CA ALA A 311 -7.84 -2.19 -25.69
C ALA A 311 -6.80 -2.78 -24.72
N ILE A 312 -5.97 -1.95 -24.09
CA ILE A 312 -4.96 -2.40 -23.11
C ILE A 312 -5.62 -2.76 -21.77
N MET A 313 -6.62 -1.99 -21.32
CA MET A 313 -7.36 -2.33 -20.09
C MET A 313 -8.21 -3.59 -20.26
N ALA A 314 -8.78 -3.83 -21.44
CA ALA A 314 -9.43 -5.10 -21.79
C ALA A 314 -8.42 -6.27 -21.78
N GLN A 315 -7.21 -6.07 -22.29
CA GLN A 315 -6.14 -7.07 -22.30
C GLN A 315 -5.77 -7.47 -20.86
N GLY A 316 -5.53 -6.49 -19.97
CA GLY A 316 -5.28 -6.75 -18.55
C GLY A 316 -6.42 -7.49 -17.86
N ARG A 317 -7.68 -7.07 -18.06
CA ARG A 317 -8.86 -7.76 -17.49
C ARG A 317 -9.00 -9.20 -18.00
N TYR A 318 -8.74 -9.45 -19.29
CA TYR A 318 -8.79 -10.79 -19.86
C TYR A 318 -7.65 -11.67 -19.31
N PHE A 319 -6.43 -11.16 -19.23
CA PHE A 319 -5.30 -11.86 -18.62
C PHE A 319 -5.55 -12.20 -17.14
N CYS A 320 -6.17 -11.32 -16.36
CA CYS A 320 -6.56 -11.63 -14.98
C CYS A 320 -7.64 -12.72 -14.88
N SER A 321 -8.62 -12.71 -15.81
CA SER A 321 -9.64 -13.77 -15.92
C SER A 321 -9.03 -15.13 -16.30
N ILE A 322 -8.10 -15.14 -17.25
CA ILE A 322 -7.30 -16.30 -17.62
C ILE A 322 -6.49 -16.81 -16.43
N ALA A 323 -5.78 -15.91 -15.72
CA ALA A 323 -4.91 -16.29 -14.61
C ALA A 323 -5.69 -16.95 -13.49
N ALA A 324 -6.84 -16.38 -13.08
CA ALA A 324 -7.70 -16.97 -12.06
C ALA A 324 -8.24 -18.37 -12.45
N GLN A 325 -8.57 -18.59 -13.73
CA GLN A 325 -9.00 -19.90 -14.22
C GLN A 325 -7.85 -20.92 -14.19
N VAL A 326 -6.68 -20.56 -14.73
CA VAL A 326 -5.51 -21.44 -14.83
C VAL A 326 -4.93 -21.75 -13.45
N ASP A 327 -4.80 -20.77 -12.54
CA ASP A 327 -4.40 -20.99 -11.14
C ASP A 327 -5.33 -21.98 -10.44
N GLY A 328 -6.65 -21.84 -10.64
CA GLY A 328 -7.65 -22.77 -10.11
C GLY A 328 -7.45 -24.20 -10.63
N TRP A 329 -7.13 -24.36 -11.92
CA TRP A 329 -6.89 -25.67 -12.54
C TRP A 329 -5.54 -26.29 -12.20
N ILE A 330 -4.55 -25.47 -11.82
CA ILE A 330 -3.28 -25.95 -11.27
C ILE A 330 -3.48 -26.40 -9.82
N ALA A 331 -4.24 -25.63 -9.03
CA ALA A 331 -4.57 -25.96 -7.65
C ALA A 331 -5.44 -27.23 -7.51
N ASP A 332 -6.39 -27.46 -8.43
CA ASP A 332 -7.19 -28.70 -8.48
C ASP A 332 -6.44 -29.88 -9.13
N GLY A 333 -5.26 -29.65 -9.71
CA GLY A 333 -4.38 -30.65 -10.31
C GLY A 333 -4.81 -31.18 -11.69
N SER A 334 -5.83 -30.59 -12.31
CA SER A 334 -6.30 -30.92 -13.66
C SER A 334 -5.43 -30.32 -14.79
N VAL A 335 -4.71 -29.25 -14.51
CA VAL A 335 -3.74 -28.60 -15.41
C VAL A 335 -2.35 -28.60 -14.76
N ARG A 336 -1.30 -28.80 -15.57
CA ARG A 336 0.11 -28.73 -15.12
C ARG A 336 0.96 -27.93 -16.11
N GLY A 337 1.86 -27.11 -15.58
CA GLY A 337 2.82 -26.33 -16.36
C GLY A 337 3.28 -25.10 -15.57
N ASP A 338 4.09 -24.27 -16.21
CA ASP A 338 4.40 -22.93 -15.72
C ASP A 338 3.14 -22.03 -15.87
N PRO A 339 2.61 -21.41 -14.79
CA PRO A 339 1.38 -20.63 -14.85
C PRO A 339 1.46 -19.49 -15.88
N LYS A 340 2.56 -18.71 -15.90
CA LYS A 340 2.72 -17.58 -16.83
C LYS A 340 2.63 -18.03 -18.29
N SER A 341 3.36 -19.08 -18.64
CA SER A 341 3.32 -19.70 -19.97
C SER A 341 1.90 -20.16 -20.35
N LEU A 342 1.14 -20.69 -19.39
CA LEU A 342 -0.24 -21.13 -19.62
C LEU A 342 -1.23 -19.96 -19.74
N TYR A 343 -0.98 -18.82 -19.10
CA TYR A 343 -1.78 -17.61 -19.32
C TYR A 343 -1.62 -17.11 -20.76
N ILE A 344 -0.38 -16.99 -21.22
CA ILE A 344 -0.04 -16.56 -22.58
C ILE A 344 -0.61 -17.55 -23.61
N ALA A 345 -0.51 -18.86 -23.35
CA ALA A 345 -1.10 -19.89 -24.20
C ALA A 345 -2.64 -19.75 -24.28
N SER A 346 -3.29 -19.44 -23.16
CA SER A 346 -4.74 -19.24 -23.09
C SER A 346 -5.20 -17.98 -23.81
N TYR A 347 -4.40 -16.90 -23.81
CA TYR A 347 -4.70 -15.68 -24.57
C TYR A 347 -4.74 -15.98 -26.08
N ASN A 348 -3.73 -16.72 -26.58
CA ASN A 348 -3.60 -17.07 -28.00
C ASN A 348 -4.55 -18.19 -28.48
N ALA A 349 -4.71 -19.27 -27.70
CA ALA A 349 -5.42 -20.49 -28.09
C ALA A 349 -6.82 -20.65 -27.46
N GLY A 350 -7.19 -19.78 -26.53
CA GLY A 350 -8.37 -19.90 -25.67
C GLY A 350 -8.10 -20.80 -24.44
N GLU A 351 -8.71 -20.46 -23.31
CA GLU A 351 -8.49 -21.15 -22.03
C GLU A 351 -8.92 -22.63 -22.10
N GLY A 352 -9.95 -22.91 -22.90
CA GLY A 352 -10.43 -24.27 -23.17
C GLY A 352 -9.38 -25.18 -23.83
N ALA A 353 -8.46 -24.65 -24.63
CA ALA A 353 -7.38 -25.45 -25.23
C ALA A 353 -6.38 -25.92 -24.15
N VAL A 354 -6.00 -25.03 -23.25
CA VAL A 354 -5.14 -25.33 -22.09
C VAL A 354 -5.82 -26.33 -21.14
N LYS A 355 -7.11 -26.12 -20.83
CA LYS A 355 -7.89 -27.04 -19.98
C LYS A 355 -7.99 -28.44 -20.58
N ASN A 356 -8.31 -28.55 -21.86
CA ASN A 356 -8.46 -29.85 -22.54
C ASN A 356 -7.13 -30.59 -22.70
N ALA A 357 -6.01 -29.87 -22.85
CA ALA A 357 -4.68 -30.45 -22.87
C ALA A 357 -4.14 -30.84 -21.49
N GLY A 358 -4.76 -30.36 -20.39
CA GLY A 358 -4.25 -30.53 -19.04
C GLY A 358 -2.91 -29.80 -18.80
N GLY A 359 -2.63 -28.74 -19.57
CA GLY A 359 -1.32 -28.10 -19.65
C GLY A 359 -1.12 -27.32 -20.94
N MET A 360 0.13 -27.19 -21.38
CA MET A 360 0.46 -26.52 -22.64
C MET A 360 -0.12 -27.32 -23.82
N PRO A 361 -1.01 -26.75 -24.66
CA PRO A 361 -1.59 -27.48 -25.78
C PRO A 361 -0.52 -27.83 -26.82
N SER A 362 -0.74 -28.92 -27.56
CA SER A 362 0.23 -29.48 -28.50
C SER A 362 -0.45 -30.21 -29.67
N GLY A 363 0.28 -30.36 -30.78
CA GLY A 363 -0.25 -30.90 -32.03
C GLY A 363 -0.94 -29.84 -32.89
N GLY A 364 -0.88 -30.00 -34.21
CA GLY A 364 -1.46 -29.05 -35.16
C GLY A 364 -0.97 -27.62 -34.92
N ASP A 365 -1.90 -26.66 -34.99
CA ASP A 365 -1.64 -25.24 -34.79
C ASP A 365 -1.10 -24.88 -33.40
N TYR A 366 -1.33 -25.71 -32.37
CA TYR A 366 -0.76 -25.44 -31.05
C TYR A 366 0.77 -25.56 -31.05
N THR A 367 1.33 -26.49 -31.83
CA THR A 367 2.79 -26.65 -31.95
C THR A 367 3.41 -25.69 -32.95
N THR A 368 2.70 -25.29 -34.00
CA THR A 368 3.22 -24.37 -35.04
C THR A 368 2.93 -22.89 -34.78
N GLN A 369 1.95 -22.56 -33.94
CA GLN A 369 1.53 -21.18 -33.65
C GLN A 369 1.61 -20.87 -32.15
N THR A 370 0.88 -21.59 -31.29
CA THR A 370 0.76 -21.24 -29.86
C THR A 370 2.05 -21.42 -29.07
N GLN A 371 2.76 -22.54 -29.21
CA GLN A 371 4.04 -22.75 -28.51
C GLN A 371 5.11 -21.72 -28.94
N PRO A 372 5.32 -21.43 -30.24
CA PRO A 372 6.16 -20.31 -30.68
C PRO A 372 5.69 -18.93 -30.18
N TYR A 373 4.37 -18.70 -30.11
CA TYR A 373 3.80 -17.46 -29.58
C TYR A 373 4.17 -17.26 -28.11
N VAL A 374 4.01 -18.27 -27.27
CA VAL A 374 4.39 -18.22 -25.85
C VAL A 374 5.87 -17.90 -25.69
N ALA A 375 6.74 -18.60 -26.44
CA ALA A 375 8.18 -18.33 -26.43
C ALA A 375 8.52 -16.90 -26.88
N LYS A 376 7.81 -16.37 -27.88
CA LYS A 376 7.97 -14.99 -28.39
C LYS A 376 7.57 -13.95 -27.34
N VAL A 377 6.43 -14.11 -26.65
CA VAL A 377 5.99 -13.18 -25.59
C VAL A 377 6.97 -13.18 -24.43
N LEU A 378 7.38 -14.35 -23.93
CA LEU A 378 8.36 -14.45 -22.84
C LEU A 378 9.73 -13.83 -23.22
N ALA A 379 10.14 -13.93 -24.49
CA ALA A 379 11.34 -13.25 -24.97
C ALA A 379 11.17 -11.72 -25.05
N TYR A 380 9.99 -11.23 -25.44
CA TYR A 380 9.68 -9.79 -25.48
C TYR A 380 9.51 -9.18 -24.07
N GLU A 381 9.07 -9.94 -23.06
CA GLU A 381 8.94 -9.45 -21.66
C GLU A 381 10.25 -8.81 -21.18
N ALA A 382 11.41 -9.38 -21.54
CA ALA A 382 12.73 -8.85 -21.21
C ALA A 382 13.09 -7.51 -21.87
N GLU A 383 12.43 -7.11 -22.95
CA GLU A 383 12.63 -5.80 -23.59
C GLU A 383 11.87 -4.68 -22.86
N PHE A 384 10.69 -5.03 -22.33
CA PHE A 384 9.78 -4.14 -21.62
C PHE A 384 10.01 -4.12 -20.11
N ALA A 385 10.63 -5.15 -19.53
CA ALA A 385 10.94 -5.23 -18.12
C ALA A 385 12.04 -4.22 -17.72
N SER A 386 11.76 -3.43 -16.69
CA SER A 386 12.74 -2.64 -15.96
C SER A 386 13.53 -3.57 -15.04
N PRO A 387 14.88 -3.59 -15.08
CA PRO A 387 15.68 -4.38 -14.16
C PRO A 387 15.34 -4.07 -12.70
N GLY A 388 14.88 -5.07 -11.95
CA GLY A 388 14.44 -4.92 -10.56
C GLY A 388 13.02 -4.37 -10.36
N GLY A 389 12.31 -3.95 -11.40
CA GLY A 389 10.93 -3.41 -11.29
C GLY A 389 9.84 -4.48 -11.12
N SER A 390 10.17 -5.75 -11.36
CA SER A 390 9.22 -6.88 -11.47
C SER A 390 8.83 -7.55 -10.15
N GLY A 391 9.49 -7.20 -9.04
CA GLY A 391 9.35 -7.89 -7.74
C GLY A 391 9.78 -9.37 -7.74
N GLU A 392 10.32 -9.87 -8.85
CA GLU A 392 10.62 -11.28 -9.10
C GLU A 392 12.05 -11.42 -9.60
N LEU A 393 12.86 -12.21 -8.91
CA LEU A 393 14.31 -12.29 -9.12
C LEU A 393 14.62 -13.39 -10.15
N ILE A 394 14.83 -13.01 -11.41
CA ILE A 394 15.32 -13.94 -12.43
C ILE A 394 16.81 -14.20 -12.19
N VAL A 395 17.11 -15.41 -11.71
CA VAL A 395 18.48 -15.87 -11.47
C VAL A 395 19.12 -16.30 -12.80
N SER A 396 20.16 -15.58 -13.24
CA SER A 396 21.03 -16.04 -14.32
C SER A 396 21.73 -17.36 -13.93
N PRO A 397 21.60 -18.46 -14.69
CA PRO A 397 22.28 -19.72 -14.37
C PRO A 397 23.79 -19.61 -14.61
N GLY A 398 24.55 -19.18 -13.59
CA GLY A 398 26.02 -19.15 -13.68
C GLY A 398 26.74 -18.38 -12.59
N SER A 399 26.18 -17.28 -12.09
CA SER A 399 26.84 -16.42 -11.09
C SER A 399 26.17 -16.55 -9.73
N VAL A 400 26.72 -17.38 -8.85
CA VAL A 400 26.45 -17.31 -7.41
C VAL A 400 27.17 -16.06 -6.90
N SER A 401 26.44 -15.05 -6.43
CA SER A 401 27.04 -13.81 -5.95
C SER A 401 26.39 -13.29 -4.68
N GLY A 402 27.21 -12.70 -3.81
CA GLY A 402 26.73 -12.14 -2.56
C GLY A 402 25.71 -11.00 -2.73
N SER A 403 25.72 -10.30 -3.88
CA SER A 403 24.66 -9.36 -4.24
C SER A 403 23.27 -10.01 -4.33
N GLN A 404 23.16 -11.23 -4.89
CA GLN A 404 21.88 -11.94 -4.98
C GLN A 404 21.36 -12.35 -3.60
N VAL A 405 22.24 -12.68 -2.65
CA VAL A 405 21.88 -12.96 -1.26
C VAL A 405 21.34 -11.70 -0.59
N VAL A 406 21.99 -10.55 -0.81
CA VAL A 406 21.50 -9.25 -0.32
C VAL A 406 20.15 -8.91 -0.93
N ASP A 407 19.99 -9.06 -2.24
CA ASP A 407 18.74 -8.71 -2.93
C ASP A 407 17.59 -9.64 -2.53
N ALA A 408 17.86 -10.93 -2.31
CA ALA A 408 16.89 -11.87 -1.73
C ALA A 408 16.50 -11.50 -0.29
N ALA A 409 17.41 -10.99 0.54
CA ALA A 409 17.08 -10.46 1.87
C ALA A 409 16.29 -9.14 1.80
N ARG A 410 16.62 -8.26 0.84
CA ARG A 410 15.95 -6.96 0.63
C ARG A 410 14.47 -7.08 0.29
N GLN A 411 14.07 -8.13 -0.43
CA GLN A 411 12.67 -8.41 -0.77
C GLN A 411 11.74 -8.42 0.44
N PHE A 412 12.26 -8.74 1.62
CA PHE A 412 11.47 -8.89 2.84
C PHE A 412 11.58 -7.73 3.81
N LEU A 413 12.24 -6.61 3.44
CA LEU A 413 12.24 -5.40 4.29
C LEU A 413 10.80 -4.99 4.65
N GLY A 414 10.54 -4.77 5.94
CA GLY A 414 9.21 -4.53 6.49
C GLY A 414 8.40 -5.79 6.88
N THR A 415 8.88 -6.99 6.54
CA THR A 415 8.23 -8.26 6.93
C THR A 415 8.33 -8.47 8.46
N PRO A 416 7.24 -8.86 9.16
CA PRO A 416 7.28 -9.08 10.61
C PRO A 416 8.30 -10.12 11.06
N TYR A 417 8.88 -9.91 12.24
CA TYR A 417 9.57 -10.98 12.95
C TYR A 417 8.57 -12.01 13.46
N VAL A 418 8.81 -13.28 13.16
CA VAL A 418 8.05 -14.42 13.69
C VAL A 418 9.03 -15.44 14.24
N TRP A 419 8.92 -15.76 15.54
CA TRP A 419 9.75 -16.78 16.17
C TRP A 419 9.50 -18.16 15.54
N GLY A 420 10.53 -18.79 14.98
CA GLY A 420 10.39 -20.01 14.18
C GLY A 420 9.93 -19.76 12.74
N GLY A 421 9.72 -18.51 12.35
CA GLY A 421 9.29 -18.08 11.02
C GLY A 421 10.39 -18.17 9.97
N GLY A 422 10.01 -18.56 8.76
CA GLY A 422 10.85 -18.57 7.58
C GLY A 422 11.56 -19.89 7.28
N ASN A 423 11.75 -20.15 5.99
CA ASN A 423 12.53 -21.26 5.44
C ASN A 423 13.01 -20.92 4.01
N ILE A 424 13.60 -21.89 3.31
CA ILE A 424 14.13 -21.73 1.93
C ILE A 424 13.08 -21.30 0.87
N THR A 425 11.78 -21.47 1.13
CA THR A 425 10.70 -21.10 0.21
C THR A 425 10.02 -19.76 0.54
N GLY A 426 10.39 -19.10 1.65
CA GLY A 426 9.86 -17.79 2.03
C GLY A 426 9.46 -17.71 3.50
N THR A 427 8.50 -16.82 3.80
CA THR A 427 7.95 -16.64 5.15
C THR A 427 7.19 -17.89 5.62
N THR A 428 7.17 -18.10 6.94
CA THR A 428 6.21 -19.03 7.56
C THR A 428 5.59 -18.36 8.79
N GLY A 429 4.31 -18.65 9.06
CA GLY A 429 3.56 -17.92 10.09
C GLY A 429 3.39 -16.42 9.80
N GLY A 430 3.59 -15.98 8.55
CA GLY A 430 3.52 -14.58 8.13
C GLY A 430 4.82 -13.79 8.24
N GLY A 431 5.94 -14.40 8.64
CA GLY A 431 7.20 -13.68 8.81
C GLY A 431 8.47 -14.54 8.87
N PHE A 432 9.52 -13.96 9.45
CA PHE A 432 10.86 -14.52 9.55
C PHE A 432 11.45 -14.37 10.96
N ASP A 433 12.25 -15.33 11.44
CA ASP A 433 13.30 -15.04 12.42
C ASP A 433 14.65 -14.81 11.74
N CYS A 434 15.65 -14.40 12.52
CA CYS A 434 17.00 -14.08 12.05
C CYS A 434 17.59 -15.18 11.16
N SER A 435 17.53 -16.43 11.63
CA SER A 435 18.03 -17.61 10.94
C SER A 435 17.15 -18.07 9.77
N GLY A 436 15.83 -17.89 9.85
CA GLY A 436 14.91 -18.17 8.75
C GLY A 436 15.16 -17.26 7.54
N LEU A 437 15.38 -15.96 7.78
CA LEU A 437 15.67 -14.97 6.74
C LEU A 437 16.98 -15.28 6.02
N THR A 438 18.04 -15.60 6.77
CA THR A 438 19.36 -15.92 6.20
C THR A 438 19.33 -17.26 5.47
N SER A 439 18.57 -18.26 5.95
CA SER A 439 18.32 -19.52 5.23
C SER A 439 17.64 -19.28 3.88
N TYR A 440 16.64 -18.40 3.80
CA TYR A 440 16.03 -18.00 2.53
C TYR A 440 17.04 -17.29 1.63
N ALA A 441 17.68 -16.23 2.14
CA ALA A 441 18.55 -15.36 1.35
C ALA A 441 19.74 -16.11 0.73
N ILE A 442 20.38 -17.01 1.49
CA ILE A 442 21.50 -17.82 0.99
C ILE A 442 21.02 -18.91 0.03
N TYR A 443 19.84 -19.51 0.24
CA TYR A 443 19.30 -20.50 -0.69
C TYR A 443 18.98 -19.87 -2.05
N GLN A 444 18.24 -18.76 -2.07
CA GLN A 444 17.92 -18.03 -3.30
C GLN A 444 19.17 -17.44 -3.95
N GLY A 445 20.03 -16.76 -3.18
CA GLY A 445 21.25 -16.11 -3.67
C GLY A 445 22.37 -17.07 -4.08
N SER A 446 22.27 -18.37 -3.75
CA SER A 446 23.13 -19.42 -4.30
C SER A 446 22.53 -20.13 -5.52
N GLY A 447 21.36 -19.69 -5.99
CA GLY A 447 20.62 -20.33 -7.07
C GLY A 447 20.11 -21.72 -6.68
N ASN A 448 19.51 -21.81 -5.48
CA ASN A 448 18.92 -23.02 -4.89
C ASN A 448 19.92 -24.14 -4.55
N LYS A 449 21.19 -23.79 -4.28
CA LYS A 449 22.28 -24.77 -4.08
C LYS A 449 22.66 -24.98 -2.62
N ILE A 450 22.69 -23.90 -1.83
CA ILE A 450 23.19 -23.92 -0.45
C ILE A 450 22.01 -23.80 0.50
N THR A 451 21.74 -24.86 1.26
CA THR A 451 20.74 -24.86 2.34
C THR A 451 21.45 -24.65 3.67
N LEU A 452 21.03 -23.65 4.42
CA LEU A 452 21.54 -23.41 5.77
C LEU A 452 20.75 -24.20 6.84
N PRO A 453 21.42 -24.63 7.92
CA PRO A 453 20.77 -25.12 9.14
C PRO A 453 19.80 -24.10 9.76
N ARG A 454 18.92 -24.56 10.65
CA ARG A 454 17.76 -23.76 11.07
C ARG A 454 18.05 -22.70 12.13
N THR A 455 19.11 -22.82 12.93
CA THR A 455 19.40 -21.86 14.03
C THR A 455 20.70 -21.10 13.78
N SER A 456 20.85 -19.91 14.37
CA SER A 456 22.06 -19.08 14.23
C SER A 456 23.32 -19.77 14.74
N GLU A 457 23.24 -20.59 15.79
CA GLU A 457 24.36 -21.37 16.31
C GLU A 457 24.79 -22.48 15.34
N GLN A 458 23.84 -23.11 14.65
CA GLN A 458 24.15 -24.09 13.61
C GLN A 458 24.73 -23.41 12.36
N GLN A 459 24.17 -22.27 11.94
CA GLN A 459 24.65 -21.49 10.80
C GLN A 459 26.07 -20.95 11.00
N TRP A 460 26.46 -20.61 12.24
CA TRP A 460 27.83 -20.21 12.56
C TRP A 460 28.88 -21.26 12.17
N ASN A 461 28.52 -22.55 12.17
CA ASN A 461 29.41 -23.64 11.79
C ASN A 461 29.52 -23.86 10.27
N VAL A 462 28.78 -23.12 9.44
CA VAL A 462 28.81 -23.20 7.97
C VAL A 462 29.75 -22.15 7.39
N GLY A 463 30.43 -22.47 6.29
CA GLY A 463 31.36 -21.55 5.62
C GLY A 463 32.72 -21.40 6.29
N VAL A 464 33.35 -20.23 6.12
CA VAL A 464 34.68 -19.88 6.69
C VAL A 464 34.57 -18.57 7.49
N GLU A 465 35.19 -18.50 8.66
CA GLU A 465 35.27 -17.27 9.47
C GLU A 465 36.21 -16.26 8.80
N ILE A 466 35.73 -15.03 8.66
CA ILE A 466 36.49 -13.92 8.07
C ILE A 466 36.51 -12.74 9.05
N PRO A 467 37.56 -11.90 9.02
CA PRO A 467 37.57 -10.62 9.72
C PRO A 467 36.35 -9.76 9.34
N ILE A 468 35.74 -9.09 10.33
CA ILE A 468 34.50 -8.32 10.14
C ILE A 468 34.68 -7.10 9.21
N ASP A 469 35.89 -6.57 9.12
CA ASP A 469 36.31 -5.52 8.17
C ASP A 469 36.49 -6.04 6.72
N GLN A 470 36.56 -7.35 6.53
CA GLN A 470 36.58 -8.02 5.23
C GLN A 470 35.21 -8.60 4.81
N ALA A 471 34.17 -8.34 5.61
CA ALA A 471 32.80 -8.72 5.30
C ALA A 471 32.29 -7.96 4.07
N GLN A 472 31.78 -8.72 3.10
CA GLN A 472 31.25 -8.24 1.83
C GLN A 472 29.73 -8.43 1.80
N ALA A 473 29.08 -7.79 0.83
CA ALA A 473 27.67 -8.05 0.54
C ALA A 473 27.43 -9.55 0.34
N GLY A 474 26.52 -10.14 1.11
CA GLY A 474 26.14 -11.55 1.07
C GLY A 474 26.85 -12.47 2.06
N ASP A 475 27.86 -11.98 2.80
CA ASP A 475 28.38 -12.72 3.94
C ASP A 475 27.38 -12.71 5.10
N LEU A 476 27.45 -13.71 5.99
CA LEU A 476 26.62 -13.75 7.19
C LEU A 476 27.36 -13.11 8.37
N VAL A 477 26.66 -12.30 9.15
CA VAL A 477 27.18 -11.64 10.37
C VAL A 477 26.42 -12.11 11.60
N PHE A 478 27.16 -12.41 12.66
CA PHE A 478 26.67 -13.09 13.86
C PHE A 478 27.07 -12.33 15.11
N GLY A 479 26.13 -12.13 16.03
CA GLY A 479 26.34 -11.42 17.30
C GLY A 479 25.46 -11.96 18.42
N SER A 480 25.35 -11.22 19.52
CA SER A 480 24.62 -11.63 20.74
C SER A 480 25.15 -12.98 21.27
N TRP A 481 26.46 -13.03 21.53
CA TRP A 481 27.17 -14.24 21.90
C TRP A 481 26.80 -14.75 23.30
N ALA A 482 26.41 -16.03 23.37
CA ALA A 482 26.20 -16.78 24.59
C ALA A 482 27.12 -18.03 24.64
N GLY A 483 27.12 -18.76 25.75
CA GLY A 483 27.97 -19.95 25.95
C GLY A 483 27.71 -21.11 24.97
N THR A 484 26.63 -21.05 24.18
CA THR A 484 26.24 -22.04 23.17
C THR A 484 26.48 -21.58 21.72
N GLY A 485 26.83 -20.32 21.49
CA GLY A 485 26.97 -19.73 20.15
C GLY A 485 26.35 -18.33 20.03
N PRO A 486 26.23 -17.78 18.81
CA PRO A 486 25.58 -16.50 18.56
C PRO A 486 24.05 -16.63 18.58
N GLY A 487 23.39 -15.80 19.39
CA GLY A 487 21.93 -15.71 19.46
C GLY A 487 21.28 -14.89 18.33
N HIS A 488 22.08 -14.26 17.47
CA HIS A 488 21.57 -13.47 16.35
C HIS A 488 22.43 -13.61 15.07
N VAL A 489 21.77 -13.52 13.90
CA VAL A 489 22.40 -13.56 12.57
C VAL A 489 21.71 -12.61 11.59
N GLY A 490 22.49 -12.03 10.66
CA GLY A 490 22.00 -11.21 9.54
C GLY A 490 22.87 -11.37 8.28
N VAL A 491 22.42 -10.78 7.17
CA VAL A 491 23.14 -10.73 5.89
C VAL A 491 23.87 -9.40 5.79
N ALA A 492 25.20 -9.40 5.71
CA ALA A 492 25.99 -8.18 5.45
C ALA A 492 25.67 -7.62 4.05
N ILE A 493 25.62 -6.29 3.92
CA ILE A 493 25.32 -5.62 2.65
C ILE A 493 26.46 -4.67 2.18
N GLY A 494 27.59 -4.70 2.87
CA GLY A 494 28.68 -3.73 2.71
C GLY A 494 28.47 -2.45 3.53
N GLY A 495 29.45 -1.55 3.53
CA GLY A 495 29.36 -0.24 4.19
C GLY A 495 29.14 -0.27 5.71
N GLY A 496 29.49 -1.37 6.39
CA GLY A 496 29.21 -1.54 7.82
C GLY A 496 27.72 -1.74 8.15
N GLN A 497 26.94 -2.26 7.19
CA GLN A 497 25.49 -2.51 7.32
C GLN A 497 25.16 -3.99 7.11
N MET A 498 24.02 -4.41 7.63
CA MET A 498 23.38 -5.71 7.38
C MET A 498 21.87 -5.58 7.19
N ILE A 499 21.23 -6.64 6.68
CA ILE A 499 19.79 -6.86 6.75
C ILE A 499 19.53 -8.04 7.69
N HIS A 500 18.60 -7.88 8.62
CA HIS A 500 18.29 -8.90 9.63
C HIS A 500 16.82 -8.88 10.04
N ALA A 501 16.33 -9.99 10.59
CA ALA A 501 15.09 -10.06 11.37
C ALA A 501 15.48 -10.03 12.87
N PRO A 502 15.41 -8.88 13.56
CA PRO A 502 16.03 -8.66 14.87
C PRO A 502 15.39 -9.46 16.01
N THR A 503 14.10 -9.22 16.30
CA THR A 503 13.40 -9.71 17.49
C THR A 503 11.88 -9.57 17.34
N THR A 504 11.11 -10.25 18.18
CA THR A 504 9.65 -10.18 18.23
C THR A 504 9.14 -8.75 18.44
N GLY A 505 8.14 -8.34 17.66
CA GLY A 505 7.58 -6.98 17.68
C GLY A 505 8.28 -5.99 16.74
N ASP A 506 9.29 -6.46 16.00
CA ASP A 506 10.08 -5.68 15.05
C ASP A 506 9.98 -6.33 13.64
N VAL A 507 10.61 -5.72 12.63
CA VAL A 507 10.54 -6.16 11.23
C VAL A 507 11.93 -6.47 10.67
N VAL A 508 11.97 -7.27 9.61
CA VAL A 508 13.13 -7.40 8.73
C VAL A 508 13.54 -6.00 8.27
N LYS A 509 14.76 -5.58 8.58
CA LYS A 509 15.24 -4.22 8.30
C LYS A 509 16.73 -4.17 8.01
N GLN A 510 17.17 -3.07 7.43
CA GLN A 510 18.58 -2.72 7.36
C GLN A 510 19.02 -2.06 8.67
N ALA A 511 20.19 -2.44 9.19
CA ALA A 511 20.79 -1.88 10.39
C ALA A 511 22.33 -1.85 10.28
N PRO A 512 23.02 -0.97 11.04
CA PRO A 512 24.46 -1.05 11.23
C PRO A 512 24.89 -2.41 11.82
N LEU A 513 26.11 -2.84 11.48
CA LEU A 513 26.77 -3.93 12.19
C LEU A 513 27.01 -3.55 13.66
N GLN A 514 26.85 -4.51 14.56
CA GLN A 514 27.08 -4.33 15.99
C GLN A 514 28.55 -4.66 16.33
N ASN A 515 29.10 -4.02 17.37
CA ASN A 515 30.52 -4.08 17.70
C ASN A 515 31.02 -5.49 18.11
N ASP A 516 30.13 -6.40 18.50
CA ASP A 516 30.44 -7.78 18.85
C ASP A 516 30.33 -8.75 17.65
N MET A 517 29.98 -8.26 16.47
CA MET A 517 29.72 -9.13 15.32
C MET A 517 30.97 -9.74 14.70
N LYS A 518 30.84 -11.01 14.30
CA LYS A 518 31.81 -11.73 13.48
C LYS A 518 31.17 -12.19 12.18
N ALA A 519 31.97 -12.37 11.14
CA ALA A 519 31.48 -12.72 9.81
C ALA A 519 31.86 -14.15 9.37
N ARG A 520 30.98 -14.78 8.60
CA ARG A 520 31.21 -16.05 7.91
C ARG A 520 30.91 -15.88 6.42
N ARG A 521 31.84 -16.28 5.56
CA ARG A 521 31.61 -16.42 4.12
C ARG A 521 31.10 -17.83 3.81
N VAL A 522 29.93 -17.90 3.16
CA VAL A 522 29.23 -19.16 2.85
C VAL A 522 29.28 -19.51 1.36
N LEU A 523 29.38 -18.50 0.49
CA LEU A 523 29.50 -18.64 -0.96
C LEU A 523 30.95 -18.88 -1.42
#